data_AF-A0A9C6W9B5-F1
#
_entry.id   AF-A0A9C6W9B5-F1
#
_cell.length_a   1.000
_cell.length_b   1.000
_cell.length_c   1.000
_cell.angle_alpha   90.00
_cell.angle_beta   90.00
_cell.angle_gamma   90.00
#
_symmetry.space_group_name_H-M   'P 1'
#
loop_
_entity.id
_entity.type
_entity.pdbx_description
1 polymer ?
#
loop_
_entity_poly.entity_id
_entity_poly.type
_entity_poly.pdbx_seq_one_letter_code
_entity_poly.pdbx_strand_id
1 'polypeptide(L)'
;MNWLGKALTAILDSERNTDCKFIINDKVYLGHKLIFSCASEVFERMCYGNFTEGTTGEIKLTDVEPATFVMSIIEIFRCELFKRD
;
A
#
# COMPACT_ATOMS: atom_id res chain seq x y z
N MET A 1 19.41 6.82 -3.97
CA MET A 1 18.59 5.90 -3.14
C MET A 1 19.50 5.13 -2.19
N ASN A 2 19.30 5.31 -0.88
CA ASN A 2 20.06 4.58 0.14
C ASN A 2 19.69 3.08 0.14
N TRP A 3 20.42 2.27 0.90
CA TRP A 3 20.22 0.82 0.94
C TRP A 3 18.78 0.44 1.34
N LEU A 4 18.17 1.21 2.25
CA LEU A 4 16.81 0.99 2.73
C LEU A 4 15.79 1.22 1.61
N GLY A 5 15.90 2.32 0.87
CA GLY A 5 15.01 2.59 -0.27
C GLY A 5 15.08 1.48 -1.31
N LYS A 6 16.28 1.03 -1.69
CA LYS A 6 16.44 -0.08 -2.64
C LYS A 6 15.80 -1.38 -2.13
N ALA A 7 15.95 -1.68 -0.84
CA ALA A 7 15.35 -2.87 -0.24
C ALA A 7 13.81 -2.80 -0.22
N LEU A 8 13.23 -1.63 0.09
CA LEU A 8 11.78 -1.43 0.09
C LEU A 8 11.19 -1.55 -1.32
N THR A 9 11.84 -1.00 -2.35
CA THR A 9 11.43 -1.20 -3.75
C THR A 9 11.48 -2.67 -4.15
N ALA A 10 12.55 -3.40 -3.79
CA ALA A 10 12.65 -4.82 -4.09
C ALA A 10 11.57 -5.67 -3.40
N ILE A 11 11.14 -5.27 -2.20
CA ILE A 11 10.04 -5.93 -1.49
C ILE A 11 8.70 -5.65 -2.18
N LEU A 12 8.47 -4.44 -2.69
CA LEU A 12 7.24 -4.07 -3.41
C LEU A 12 7.10 -4.84 -4.74
N ASP A 13 8.19 -4.96 -5.50
CA ASP A 13 8.21 -5.71 -6.77
C ASP A 13 8.09 -7.23 -6.54
N SER A 14 8.10 -7.67 -5.27
CA SER A 14 7.96 -9.06 -4.88
C SER A 14 6.66 -9.28 -4.12
N GLU A 15 6.13 -10.50 -4.17
CA GLU A 15 5.01 -10.90 -3.32
C GLU A 15 5.46 -11.34 -1.92
N ARG A 16 6.70 -11.03 -1.54
CA ARG A 16 7.29 -11.50 -0.29
C ARG A 16 6.67 -10.76 0.90
N ASN A 17 6.22 -11.54 1.89
CA ASN A 17 5.68 -11.05 3.16
C ASN A 17 4.49 -10.08 3.01
N THR A 18 3.73 -10.17 1.91
CA THR A 18 2.52 -9.38 1.74
C THR A 18 1.47 -9.79 2.76
N ASP A 19 0.90 -8.82 3.47
CA ASP A 19 -0.08 -9.01 4.56
C ASP A 19 -1.43 -8.32 4.27
N CYS A 20 -1.57 -7.69 3.09
CA CYS A 20 -2.84 -7.25 2.56
C CYS A 20 -2.95 -7.47 1.05
N LYS A 21 -4.20 -7.45 0.58
CA LYS A 21 -4.54 -7.37 -0.84
C LYS A 21 -5.63 -6.32 -1.07
N PHE A 22 -5.42 -5.47 -2.06
CA PHE A 22 -6.40 -4.52 -2.54
C PHE A 22 -7.12 -5.15 -3.74
N ILE A 23 -8.44 -5.23 -3.64
CA ILE A 23 -9.32 -5.73 -4.69
C ILE A 23 -10.01 -4.53 -5.29
N ILE A 24 -9.66 -4.21 -6.54
CA ILE A 24 -10.13 -3.01 -7.24
C ILE A 24 -10.81 -3.49 -8.51
N ASN A 25 -12.14 -3.39 -8.52
CA ASN A 25 -12.98 -4.08 -9.48
C ASN A 25 -12.67 -5.59 -9.49
N ASP A 26 -12.16 -6.09 -10.60
CA ASP A 26 -11.78 -7.48 -10.89
C ASP A 26 -10.27 -7.73 -10.74
N LYS A 27 -9.49 -6.73 -10.31
CA LYS A 27 -8.04 -6.82 -10.16
C LYS A 27 -7.62 -6.92 -8.70
N VAL A 28 -6.55 -7.67 -8.46
CA VAL A 28 -5.97 -7.87 -7.13
C VAL A 28 -4.54 -7.33 -7.11
N TYR A 29 -4.23 -6.52 -6.11
CA TYR A 29 -2.92 -5.95 -5.84
C TYR A 29 -2.45 -6.39 -4.46
N LEU A 30 -1.38 -7.19 -4.41
CA LEU A 30 -0.76 -7.60 -3.14
C LEU A 30 0.13 -6.48 -2.60
N GLY A 31 0.23 -6.37 -1.29
CA GLY A 31 1.07 -5.36 -0.67
C GLY A 31 1.27 -5.51 0.82
N HIS A 32 1.78 -4.45 1.43
CA HIS A 32 2.23 -4.43 2.83
C HIS A 32 1.53 -3.31 3.60
N LYS A 33 0.68 -3.66 4.57
CA LYS A 33 -0.10 -2.72 5.39
C LYS A 33 0.77 -1.61 5.95
N LEU A 34 1.92 -1.97 6.52
CA LEU A 34 2.86 -1.01 7.11
C LEU A 34 3.26 0.10 6.14
N ILE A 35 3.58 -0.24 4.90
CA ILE A 35 4.07 0.74 3.92
C ILE A 35 2.95 1.73 3.54
N PHE A 36 1.75 1.21 3.27
CA PHE A 36 0.60 2.04 2.95
C PHE A 36 0.20 2.94 4.13
N SER A 37 0.17 2.40 5.35
CA SER A 37 -0.16 3.15 6.57
C SER A 37 0.84 4.26 6.85
N CYS A 38 2.14 4.01 6.69
CA CYS A 38 3.17 5.05 6.85
C CYS A 38 3.03 6.19 5.85
N ALA A 39 2.41 5.94 4.69
CA ALA A 39 2.30 6.91 3.62
C ALA A 39 0.95 7.65 3.60
N SER A 40 -0.09 7.13 4.25
CA SER A 40 -1.40 7.77 4.34
C SER A 40 -2.21 7.30 5.54
N GLU A 41 -2.74 8.26 6.29
CA GLU A 41 -3.67 8.01 7.39
C GLU A 41 -4.98 7.34 6.90
N VAL A 42 -5.35 7.53 5.63
CA VAL A 42 -6.50 6.83 5.03
C VAL A 42 -6.21 5.34 4.92
N PHE A 43 -5.01 4.98 4.44
CA PHE A 43 -4.57 3.60 4.38
C PHE A 43 -4.38 2.99 5.77
N GLU A 44 -3.88 3.77 6.74
CA GLU A 44 -3.78 3.33 8.13
C GLU A 44 -5.14 2.91 8.69
N ARG A 45 -6.16 3.76 8.52
CA ARG A 45 -7.54 3.44 8.93
C ARG A 45 -8.10 2.22 8.20
N MET A 46 -7.83 2.06 6.91
CA MET A 46 -8.30 0.88 6.15
C MET A 46 -7.58 -0.41 6.57
N CYS A 47 -6.28 -0.35 6.84
CA CYS A 47 -5.45 -1.53 7.14
C CYS A 47 -5.52 -1.98 8.60
N TYR A 48 -5.72 -1.04 9.52
CA TYR A 48 -5.67 -1.27 10.97
C TYR A 48 -6.91 -0.78 11.73
N GLY A 49 -7.90 -0.20 11.05
CA GLY A 49 -9.18 0.14 11.68
C GLY A 49 -9.95 -1.10 12.12
N ASN A 50 -10.97 -0.89 12.96
CA ASN A 50 -11.85 -1.94 13.49
C ASN A 50 -12.87 -2.45 12.45
N PHE A 51 -12.45 -2.61 11.20
CA PHE A 51 -13.27 -3.11 10.11
C PHE A 51 -12.82 -4.52 9.69
N THR A 52 -13.62 -5.18 8.86
CA THR A 52 -13.35 -6.55 8.40
C THR A 52 -12.06 -6.61 7.60
N GLU A 53 -11.73 -5.54 6.89
CA GLU A 53 -10.50 -5.31 6.13
C GLU A 53 -9.27 -5.35 7.03
N GLY A 54 -9.36 -4.77 8.23
CA GLY A 54 -8.28 -4.76 9.21
C GLY A 54 -7.90 -6.15 9.69
N THR A 55 -8.90 -7.03 9.84
CA THR A 55 -8.72 -8.42 10.30
C THR A 55 -8.37 -9.39 9.17
N THR A 56 -9.02 -9.25 8.01
CA THR A 56 -8.84 -10.18 6.87
C THR A 56 -7.65 -9.81 5.98
N GLY A 57 -7.23 -8.55 5.99
CA GLY A 57 -6.25 -8.03 5.04
C GLY A 57 -6.79 -7.88 3.62
N GLU A 58 -8.09 -8.10 3.39
CA GLU A 58 -8.73 -7.86 2.09
C GLU A 58 -9.39 -6.48 2.08
N ILE A 59 -8.91 -5.58 1.23
CA ILE A 59 -9.43 -4.21 1.13
C ILE A 59 -10.11 -4.07 -0.23
N LYS A 60 -11.44 -3.92 -0.26
CA LYS A 60 -12.21 -3.79 -1.49
C LYS A 60 -12.50 -2.33 -1.78
N LEU A 61 -12.09 -1.86 -2.96
CA LEU A 61 -12.37 -0.50 -3.43
C LEU A 61 -13.17 -0.58 -4.73
N THR A 62 -14.45 -0.23 -4.67
CA THR A 62 -15.36 -0.24 -5.83
C THR A 62 -15.39 1.08 -6.59
N ASP A 63 -15.04 2.17 -5.92
CA ASP A 63 -15.21 3.53 -6.44
C ASP A 63 -13.89 4.13 -6.95
N VAL A 64 -12.86 3.29 -7.07
CA VAL A 64 -11.52 3.69 -7.49
C VAL A 64 -11.15 2.95 -8.77
N GLU A 65 -10.77 3.70 -9.80
CA GLU A 65 -10.23 3.11 -11.01
C GLU A 65 -8.84 2.48 -10.74
N PRO A 66 -8.54 1.29 -11.29
CA PRO A 66 -7.24 0.63 -11.07
C PRO A 66 -6.03 1.50 -11.41
N ALA A 67 -6.14 2.35 -12.44
CA ALA A 67 -5.08 3.28 -12.82
C ALA A 67 -4.81 4.33 -11.72
N THR A 68 -5.87 4.85 -11.08
CA THR A 68 -5.76 5.81 -9.98
C THR A 68 -5.03 5.20 -8.80
N PHE A 69 -5.37 3.95 -8.45
CA PHE A 69 -4.70 3.26 -7.35
C PHE A 69 -3.21 3.00 -7.62
N VAL A 70 -2.86 2.57 -8.83
CA VAL A 70 -1.47 2.40 -9.24
C VAL A 70 -0.69 3.71 -9.16
N MET A 71 -1.32 4.84 -9.52
CA MET A 71 -0.70 6.16 -9.35
C MET A 71 -0.45 6.49 -7.88
N SER A 72 -1.38 6.17 -6.97
CA SER A 72 -1.18 6.34 -5.53
C SER A 72 0.00 5.50 -5.01
N ILE A 73 0.14 4.24 -5.47
CA ILE A 73 1.31 3.41 -5.16
C ILE A 73 2.57 4.12 -5.65
N ILE A 74 2.65 4.49 -6.92
CA ILE A 74 3.82 5.15 -7.49
C ILE A 74 4.20 6.40 -6.68
N GLU A 75 3.22 7.18 -6.23
CA GLU A 75 3.45 8.39 -5.44
C GLU A 75 3.97 8.10 -4.03
N ILE A 76 3.41 7.12 -3.32
CA ILE A 76 3.90 6.64 -2.01
C ILE A 76 5.39 6.28 -2.09
N PHE A 77 5.82 5.67 -3.19
CA PHE A 77 7.20 5.21 -3.38
C PHE A 77 8.11 6.22 -4.09
N ARG A 78 7.56 7.20 -4.82
CA ARG A 78 8.29 8.36 -5.35
C ARG A 78 8.52 9.43 -4.31
N CYS A 79 7.67 9.50 -3.28
CA CYS A 79 7.90 10.34 -2.13
C CYS A 79 9.31 10.02 -1.61
N GLU A 80 10.18 11.02 -1.64
CA GLU A 80 11.42 11.06 -0.89
C GLU A 80 11.06 10.96 0.59
N LEU A 81 10.74 9.75 1.05
CA LEU A 81 10.53 9.42 2.45
C LEU A 81 11.78 9.94 3.17
N PHE A 82 11.59 10.95 4.03
CA PHE A 82 12.57 11.87 4.64
C PHE A 82 12.78 13.24 3.95
N LYS A 83 11.71 14.03 3.78
CA LYS A 83 11.74 15.46 4.14
C LYS A 83 10.91 15.68 5.40
N ARG A 84 11.52 15.44 6.55
CA ARG A 84 11.14 16.12 7.80
C ARG A 84 12.21 17.19 8.01
N ASP A 85 11.79 18.45 7.96
CA ASP A 85 12.48 19.52 8.68
C ASP A 85 12.36 19.27 10.19
#